data_AF-A0A850MIW9-F1
#
_entry.id   AF-A0A850MIW9-F1
#
_cell.length_a   1.000
_cell.length_b   1.000
_cell.length_c   1.000
_cell.angle_alpha   90.00
_cell.angle_beta   90.00
_cell.angle_gamma   90.00
#
_symmetry.space_group_name_H-M   'P 1'
#
loop_
_entity.id
_entity.type
_entity.pdbx_description
1 polymer ?
#
loop_
_entity_poly.entity_id
_entity_poly.type
_entity_poly.pdbx_seq_one_letter_code
_entity_poly.pdbx_strand_id
1 'polypeptide(L)' 'MPIEGVRPTKVWAYFKEKGIRVSGEAKPKIMELLNQTLAGELDKIIDKLPKFSKGQKKGEIKRKTIKAEDL' A
#
# COMPACT_ATOMS: atom_id res chain seq x y z
N MET A 1 -0.45 -11.98 -7.58
CA MET A 1 -1.88 -11.67 -7.32
C MET A 1 -2.02 -10.17 -7.29
N PRO A 2 -2.96 -9.55 -8.04
CA PRO A 2 -3.25 -8.14 -7.84
C PRO A 2 -3.71 -7.96 -6.40
N ILE A 3 -3.09 -7.03 -5.69
CA ILE A 3 -3.53 -6.66 -4.35
C ILE A 3 -4.87 -5.95 -4.53
N GLU A 4 -5.99 -6.57 -4.15
CA GLU A 4 -7.23 -5.83 -3.91
C GLU A 4 -7.08 -5.09 -2.58
N GLY A 5 -6.28 -4.02 -2.61
CA GLY A 5 -5.85 -3.31 -1.41
C GLY A 5 -6.93 -2.43 -0.81
N VAL A 6 -8.01 -2.17 -1.56
CA VAL A 6 -9.06 -1.24 -1.16
C VAL A 6 -10.44 -1.82 -1.49
N ARG A 7 -11.36 -1.74 -0.53
CA ARG A 7 -12.77 -2.11 -0.76
C ARG A 7 -13.43 -1.06 -1.65
N PRO A 8 -14.00 -1.43 -2.81
CA PRO A 8 -14.65 -0.47 -3.72
C PRO A 8 -15.73 0.37 -3.04
N THR A 9 -16.49 -0.21 -2.10
CA THR A 9 -17.55 0.49 -1.36
C THR A 9 -17.03 1.69 -0.58
N LYS A 10 -15.82 1.60 0.00
CA LYS A 10 -15.19 2.70 0.73
C LYS A 10 -14.69 3.80 -0.21
N VAL A 11 -14.17 3.42 -1.37
CA VAL A 11 -13.76 4.36 -2.43
C VAL A 11 -14.97 5.18 -2.90
N TRP A 12 -16.10 4.53 -3.19
CA TRP A 12 -17.30 5.23 -3.65
C TRP A 12 -17.93 6.09 -2.56
N ALA A 13 -17.91 5.64 -1.30
CA ALA A 13 -18.34 6.45 -0.17
C ALA A 13 -17.51 7.75 -0.08
N TYR A 14 -16.18 7.66 -0.22
CA TYR A 14 -15.29 8.81 -0.21
C TYR A 14 -15.61 9.82 -1.33
N PHE A 15 -15.79 9.36 -2.57
CA PHE A 15 -16.19 10.25 -3.67
C PHE A 15 -17.57 10.89 -3.42
N LYS A 16 -18.52 10.12 -2.89
CA LYS A 16 -19.86 10.62 -2.55
C LYS A 16 -19.82 11.69 -1.46
N GLU A 17 -19.02 11.50 -0.40
CA GLU A 17 -18.81 12.50 0.66
C GLU A 17 -18.22 13.80 0.10
N LYS A 18 -17.40 13.72 -0.95
CA LYS A 18 -16.87 14.87 -1.68
C LYS A 18 -17.84 15.44 -2.73
N GLY A 19 -19.07 14.91 -2.84
CA GLY A 19 -20.07 15.33 -3.83
C GLY A 19 -19.78 14.88 -5.27
N ILE A 20 -18.82 13.97 -5.47
CA ILE A 20 -18.37 13.53 -6.80
C ILE A 20 -19.14 12.26 -7.19
N ARG A 21 -19.71 12.27 -8.40
CA ARG A 21 -20.31 11.08 -9.02
C ARG A 21 -19.30 10.43 -9.96
N VAL A 22 -19.19 9.11 -9.86
CA VAL A 22 -18.29 8.31 -10.69
C VAL A 22 -19.12 7.50 -11.68
N SER A 23 -18.84 7.65 -12.98
CA SER A 23 -19.50 6.87 -14.03
C SER A 23 -19.17 5.38 -13.93
N GLY A 24 -20.05 4.52 -14.44
CA GLY A 24 -19.84 3.07 -14.40
C GLY A 24 -18.53 2.63 -15.07
N GLU A 25 -18.20 3.25 -16.19
CA GLU A 25 -16.97 2.99 -16.96
C GLU A 25 -15.69 3.49 -16.25
N ALA A 26 -15.78 4.53 -15.43
CA ALA A 26 -14.64 5.06 -14.69
C ALA A 26 -14.30 4.23 -13.44
N LYS A 27 -15.28 3.55 -12.84
CA LYS A 27 -15.08 2.71 -11.65
C LYS A 27 -13.95 1.69 -11.79
N PRO A 28 -13.89 0.83 -12.83
CA PRO A 28 -12.81 -0.15 -12.95
C PRO A 28 -11.44 0.51 -13.10
N LYS A 29 -11.34 1.59 -13.89
CA LYS A 29 -10.08 2.33 -14.08
C LYS A 29 -9.57 2.98 -12.79
N ILE A 30 -10.46 3.56 -11.99
CA ILE A 30 -10.11 4.15 -10.69
C ILE A 30 -9.57 3.08 -9.75
N MET A 31 -10.20 1.91 -9.70
CA MET A 31 -9.74 0.81 -8.86
C MET A 31 -8.37 0.28 -9.30
N GLU A 32 -8.15 0.13 -10.59
CA GLU A 32 -6.85 -0.28 -11.14
C GLU A 32 -5.75 0.71 -10.76
N LEU A 33 -5.99 2.01 -10.96
CA LEU A 33 -5.04 3.07 -10.65
C LEU A 33 -4.73 3.16 -9.14
N LEU A 34 -5.75 2.99 -8.30
CA LEU A 34 -5.58 2.90 -6.84
C LEU A 34 -4.74 1.69 -6.44
N ASN A 35 -5.00 0.52 -7.01
CA ASN A 35 -4.25 -0.69 -6.70
C ASN A 35 -2.78 -0.57 -7.15
N GLN A 36 -2.52 0.01 -8.32
CA GLN A 36 -1.16 0.28 -8.80
C GLN A 36 -0.42 1.26 -7.89
N THR A 37 -1.08 2.35 -7.51
CA THR A 37 -0.50 3.35 -6.60
C THR A 37 -0.20 2.73 -5.23
N LEU A 38 -1.14 1.96 -4.69
CA LEU A 38 -1.00 1.29 -3.39
C LEU A 38 0.15 0.28 -3.41
N ALA A 39 0.30 -0.51 -4.48
CA ALA A 39 1.45 -1.39 -4.63
C ALA A 39 2.78 -0.62 -4.60
N GLY A 40 2.89 0.47 -5.36
CA GLY A 40 4.10 1.30 -5.37
C GLY A 40 4.42 1.96 -4.03
N GLU A 41 3.41 2.42 -3.28
CA GLU A 41 3.61 2.96 -1.93
C GLU A 41 4.01 1.89 -0.91
N LEU A 42 3.44 0.68 -1.00
CA LEU A 42 3.85 -0.45 -0.16
C LEU A 42 5.30 -0.86 -0.45
N ASP A 43 5.72 -0.88 -1.71
CA ASP A 43 7.11 -1.17 -2.08
C ASP A 43 8.07 -0.11 -1.52
N LYS A 44 7.69 1.18 -1.52
CA LYS A 44 8.46 2.24 -0.86
C LYS A 44 8.60 2.02 0.65
N ILE A 45 7.53 1.59 1.32
CA ILE A 45 7.60 1.25 2.76
C ILE A 45 8.58 0.09 2.97
N ILE A 46 8.49 -0.95 2.14
CA ILE A 46 9.41 -2.09 2.19
C ILE A 46 10.86 -1.65 1.95
N ASP A 47 11.08 -0.73 1.01
CA ASP A 47 12.42 -0.23 0.67
C ASP A 47 13.05 0.62 1.77
N LYS A 48 12.23 1.33 2.56
CA LYS A 48 12.68 2.06 3.75
C LYS A 48 13.04 1.14 4.91
N LEU A 49 12.55 -0.10 4.94
CA LEU A 49 12.91 -1.04 6.00
C LEU A 49 14.43 -1.25 6.00
N PRO A 50 15.04 -1.39 7.18
CA PRO A 50 16.47 -1.64 7.29
C PRO A 50 16.81 -2.94 6.55
N LYS A 51 17.34 -2.80 5.33
CA LYS A 51 17.95 -3.87 4.55
C LYS A 51 19.29 -4.20 5.22
N PHE A 52 19.23 -4.94 6.32
CA PHE A 52 20.40 -5.41 7.07
C PHE A 52 21.25 -4.27 7.68
N SER A 53 21.01 -3.93 8.94
CA SER A 53 22.20 -3.79 9.78
C SER A 53 22.74 -5.21 9.96
N LYS A 54 23.98 -5.50 9.55
CA LYS A 54 24.72 -6.54 10.26
C LYS A 54 24.60 -6.15 11.73
N GLY A 55 24.03 -7.01 12.56
CA GLY A 55 24.26 -6.86 14.00
C GLY A 55 25.74 -6.62 14.22
N GLN A 56 26.09 -5.84 15.25
CA GLN A 56 27.50 -5.71 15.66
C GLN A 56 28.17 -7.10 15.88
N LYS A 57 27.39 -8.19 15.97
CA LYS A 57 27.84 -9.59 16.07
C LYS A 57 27.37 -10.47 14.91
N LYS A 58 28.24 -11.41 14.54
CA LYS A 58 28.00 -12.46 13.53
C LYS A 58 26.85 -13.37 13.97
N GLY A 59 25.71 -13.33 13.29
CA GLY A 59 24.56 -14.23 13.55
C GLY A 59 23.17 -13.58 13.65
N GLU A 60 23.05 -12.25 13.56
CA GLU A 60 21.73 -11.61 13.68
C GLU A 60 20.80 -11.84 12.47
N ILE A 61 19.55 -12.19 12.80
CA ILE A 61 18.51 -12.66 11.88
C ILE A 61 17.91 -11.47 11.11
N LYS A 62 17.71 -11.65 9.80
CA LYS A 62 16.96 -10.71 8.94
C LYS A 62 15.57 -10.46 9.53
N ARG A 63 15.30 -9.26 10.08
CA ARG A 63 13.93 -8.90 10.48
C ARG A 63 13.08 -8.72 9.23
N LYS A 64 12.05 -9.56 9.10
CA LYS A 64 11.00 -9.44 8.08
C LYS A 64 9.74 -8.74 8.62
N THR A 65 9.86 -8.06 9.76
CA THR A 65 8.75 -7.48 10.51
C THR A 65 8.87 -5.95 10.49
N ILE A 66 7.82 -5.27 10.03
CA ILE A 66 7.69 -3.80 10.08
C ILE A 66 7.36 -3.41 11.52
N LYS A 67 8.15 -2.53 12.14
CA LYS A 67 7.82 -1.90 13.42
C LYS A 67 7.33 -0.47 13.19
N ALA A 68 6.67 0.09 14.20
CA ALA A 68 6.25 1.50 14.18
C ALA A 68 7.45 2.47 14.04
N GLU A 69 8.63 2.06 14.48
CA GLU A 69 9.89 2.81 14.32
C GLU A 69 10.37 2.91 12.86
N ASP A 70 9.87 2.03 11.97
CA ASP A 70 10.29 1.94 10.57
C ASP A 70 9.36 2.71 9.59
N LEU A 71 8.27 3.31 10.11
CA LEU A 71 7.23 4.03 9.34
C LEU A 71 7.41 5.55 9.43
#